data_AF-A0A210QID8-F1
#
_entry.id   AF-A0A210QID8-F1
#
_cell.length_a   1.000
_cell.length_b   1.000
_cell.length_c   1.000
_cell.angle_alpha   90.00
_cell.angle_beta   90.00
_cell.angle_gamma   90.00
#
_symmetry.space_group_name_H-M   'P 1'
#
loop_
_entity.id
_entity.type
_entity.pdbx_description
1 polymer ?
#
loop_
_entity_poly.entity_id
_entity_poly.type
_entity_poly.pdbx_seq_one_letter_code
_entity_poly.pdbx_strand_id
1 'polypeptide(L)'
;MHGPIREVPVAQLIEIEQPGSLEKRDLTASGGRLYAIPKEIWRLVDHIWKVGKMEPGLFERSGLQTDVCKIRDCLDTGVPDTIPGSIHSIAATLLLFLKCLPESVIPCSVYHRCVECSRNYMLCKQVIAQIPECHRNVFRYLCAFLRELLSHTSHNNLDVKLLATTFGKIFLRPPPPPVTSRRLRSGREDSPVGQGEEDMKRADFVYHFLTNEYDE
;
A
#
# COMPACT_ATOMS: atom_id res chain seq x y z
N MET A 1 17.90 17.09 -5.70
CA MET A 1 17.06 16.11 -6.41
C MET A 1 17.93 15.50 -7.49
N HIS A 2 18.19 14.19 -7.46
CA HIS A 2 18.82 13.51 -8.60
C HIS A 2 17.77 13.42 -9.72
N GLY A 3 18.20 13.54 -10.98
CA GLY A 3 17.33 13.55 -12.16
C GLY A 3 16.51 12.27 -12.32
N PRO A 4 15.82 12.11 -13.47
CA PRO A 4 15.05 10.91 -13.79
C PRO A 4 15.84 9.64 -13.48
N ILE A 5 15.19 8.62 -12.90
CA ILE A 5 15.86 7.38 -12.46
C ILE A 5 16.64 6.68 -13.59
N ARG A 6 16.22 6.92 -14.85
CA ARG A 6 16.86 6.44 -16.08
C ARG A 6 18.27 7.00 -16.29
N GLU A 7 18.58 8.14 -15.69
CA GLU A 7 19.89 8.80 -15.76
C GLU A 7 20.82 8.36 -14.64
N VAL A 8 20.33 7.56 -13.68
CA VAL A 8 21.14 7.03 -12.58
C VAL A 8 21.96 5.83 -13.10
N PRO A 9 23.30 5.83 -12.91
CA PRO A 9 24.15 4.72 -13.32
C PRO A 9 23.69 3.39 -12.70
N VAL A 10 23.72 2.31 -13.50
CA VAL A 10 23.27 0.96 -13.08
C VAL A 10 23.97 0.48 -11.81
N ALA A 11 25.26 0.78 -11.64
CA ALA A 11 26.00 0.44 -10.43
C ALA A 11 25.40 1.10 -9.16
N GLN A 12 24.97 2.35 -9.27
CA GLN A 12 24.31 3.05 -8.16
C GLN A 12 22.92 2.48 -7.87
N LEU A 13 22.19 2.03 -8.90
CA LEU A 13 20.90 1.35 -8.73
C LEU A 13 21.07 0.02 -7.98
N ILE A 14 22.07 -0.78 -8.36
CA ILE A 14 22.40 -2.05 -7.69
C ILE A 14 22.78 -1.81 -6.22
N GLU A 15 23.55 -0.76 -5.93
CA GLU A 15 23.87 -0.38 -4.55
C GLU A 15 22.63 0.03 -3.74
N ILE A 16 21.69 0.78 -4.34
CA ILE A 16 20.45 1.21 -3.67
C ILE A 16 19.55 0.02 -3.36
N GLU A 17 19.53 -1.00 -4.23
CA GLU A 17 18.69 -2.19 -4.09
C GLU A 17 19.15 -3.14 -2.98
N GLN A 18 20.37 -2.97 -2.45
CA GLN A 18 20.86 -3.78 -1.34
C GLN A 18 20.11 -3.48 -0.02
N PRO A 19 19.73 -4.51 0.76
CA PRO A 19 19.09 -4.33 2.06
C PRO A 19 19.97 -3.47 3.00
N GLY A 20 19.40 -2.42 3.58
CA GLY A 20 20.12 -1.50 4.50
C GLY A 20 20.97 -0.42 3.82
N SER A 21 20.99 -0.35 2.48
CA SER A 21 21.74 0.69 1.73
C SER A 21 21.23 2.10 2.00
N LEU A 22 19.90 2.25 2.12
CA LEU A 22 19.26 3.53 2.43
C LEU A 22 19.43 3.95 3.90
N GLU A 23 19.67 3.02 4.82
CA GLU A 23 19.91 3.33 6.24
C GLU A 23 21.26 4.02 6.46
N LYS A 24 22.23 3.77 5.56
CA LYS A 24 23.57 4.37 5.61
C LYS A 24 23.67 5.72 4.92
N ARG A 25 22.70 6.08 4.07
CA ARG A 25 22.73 7.34 3.32
C ARG A 25 21.95 8.40 4.09
N ASP A 26 22.66 9.31 4.74
CA ASP A 26 22.05 10.50 5.32
C ASP A 26 21.63 11.48 4.20
N LEU A 27 20.42 11.27 3.68
CA LEU A 27 19.84 12.10 2.63
C LEU A 27 19.63 13.56 3.07
N THR A 28 19.67 13.84 4.40
CA THR A 28 19.52 15.18 4.96
C THR A 28 20.74 16.07 4.72
N ALA A 29 21.94 15.49 4.66
CA ALA A 29 23.18 16.20 4.36
C ALA A 29 23.20 16.79 2.94
N SER A 30 22.44 16.20 2.01
CA SER A 30 22.31 16.65 0.61
C SER A 30 21.08 17.54 0.38
N GLY A 31 20.44 18.04 1.46
CA GLY A 31 19.21 18.82 1.39
C GLY A 31 17.95 18.00 1.08
N GLY A 32 18.03 16.67 1.13
CA GLY A 32 16.87 15.78 1.02
C GLY A 32 16.11 15.73 2.33
N ARG A 33 14.84 16.12 2.33
CA ARG A 33 13.96 15.85 3.47
C ARG A 33 13.59 14.36 3.45
N LEU A 34 13.97 13.62 4.49
CA LEU A 34 13.42 12.30 4.74
C LEU A 34 11.97 12.47 5.18
N TYR A 35 11.04 12.17 4.28
CA TYR A 35 9.62 12.14 4.62
C TYR A 35 9.31 10.81 5.31
N ALA A 36 8.43 10.84 6.33
CA ALA A 36 7.99 9.64 7.02
C ALA A 36 7.25 8.65 6.10
N ILE A 37 6.75 9.12 4.95
CA ILE A 37 6.09 8.36 3.89
C ILE A 37 6.55 8.85 2.51
N PRO A 38 6.48 8.02 1.46
CA PRO A 38 6.75 8.45 0.08
C PRO A 38 5.84 9.62 -0.35
N LYS A 39 6.41 10.63 -1.00
CA LYS A 39 5.68 11.84 -1.44
C LYS A 39 4.58 11.50 -2.44
N GLU A 40 4.74 10.44 -3.23
CA GLU A 40 3.78 9.99 -4.23
C GLU A 40 2.50 9.47 -3.57
N ILE A 41 2.63 8.68 -2.50
CA ILE A 41 1.50 8.22 -1.69
C ILE A 41 0.79 9.43 -1.07
N TRP A 42 1.56 10.36 -0.50
CA TRP A 42 1.01 11.59 0.07
C TRP A 42 0.23 12.40 -0.98
N ARG A 43 0.77 12.64 -2.18
CA ARG A 43 0.10 13.41 -3.24
C ARG A 43 -1.22 12.76 -3.66
N LEU A 44 -1.24 11.44 -3.86
CA LEU A 44 -2.45 10.70 -4.22
C LEU A 44 -3.51 10.80 -3.11
N VAL A 45 -3.12 10.52 -1.86
CA VAL A 45 -4.03 10.54 -0.70
C VAL A 45 -4.55 11.94 -0.42
N ASP A 46 -3.69 12.96 -0.45
CA ASP A 46 -4.05 14.36 -0.23
C ASP A 46 -5.07 14.84 -1.28
N HIS A 47 -4.89 14.47 -2.55
CA HIS A 47 -5.86 14.80 -3.59
C HIS A 47 -7.21 14.12 -3.38
N ILE A 48 -7.22 12.82 -3.04
CA ILE A 48 -8.46 12.10 -2.73
C ILE A 48 -9.15 12.70 -1.51
N TRP A 49 -8.41 13.06 -0.47
CA TRP A 49 -8.98 13.67 0.73
C TRP A 49 -9.57 15.05 0.47
N LYS A 50 -8.88 15.92 -0.29
CA LYS A 50 -9.35 17.29 -0.57
C LYS A 50 -10.56 17.33 -1.50
N VAL A 51 -10.54 16.53 -2.56
CA VAL A 51 -11.52 16.63 -3.67
C VAL A 51 -12.51 15.47 -3.67
N GLY A 52 -12.08 14.29 -3.23
CA GLY A 52 -12.79 13.03 -3.41
C GLY A 52 -13.49 12.47 -2.19
N LYS A 53 -13.29 13.00 -0.98
CA LYS A 53 -13.74 12.33 0.25
C LYS A 53 -15.26 12.08 0.33
N MET A 54 -16.07 12.84 -0.41
CA MET A 54 -17.52 12.67 -0.50
C MET A 54 -17.97 11.91 -1.76
N GLU A 55 -17.05 11.51 -2.64
CA GLU A 55 -17.36 10.86 -3.91
C GLU A 55 -17.83 9.41 -3.72
N PRO A 56 -19.01 9.03 -4.22
CA PRO A 56 -19.49 7.65 -4.14
C PRO A 56 -18.70 6.67 -5.03
N GLY A 57 -18.47 5.45 -4.53
CA GLY A 57 -17.83 4.39 -5.31
C GLY A 57 -16.32 4.52 -5.48
N LEU A 58 -15.67 5.28 -4.59
CA LEU A 58 -14.21 5.23 -4.43
C LEU A 58 -13.74 3.80 -4.16
N PHE A 59 -12.62 3.41 -4.77
CA PHE A 59 -12.02 2.05 -4.69
C PHE A 59 -12.87 0.88 -5.21
N GLU A 60 -14.14 1.10 -5.56
CA GLU A 60 -14.99 0.10 -6.24
C GLU A 60 -14.88 0.22 -7.76
N ARG A 61 -14.93 1.46 -8.26
CA ARG A 61 -14.91 1.75 -9.68
C ARG A 61 -13.48 1.73 -10.20
N SER A 62 -13.30 1.07 -11.34
CA SER A 62 -12.03 1.13 -12.07
C SER A 62 -11.83 2.52 -12.68
N GLY A 63 -10.60 3.00 -12.61
CA GLY A 63 -10.17 4.21 -13.29
C GLY A 63 -10.04 4.04 -14.81
N LEU A 64 -10.01 5.15 -15.54
CA LEU A 64 -9.64 5.14 -16.95
C LEU A 64 -8.14 4.85 -17.09
N GLN A 65 -7.78 3.84 -17.89
CA GLN A 65 -6.36 3.46 -18.08
C GLN A 65 -5.52 4.61 -18.65
N THR A 66 -6.12 5.44 -19.50
CA THR A 66 -5.49 6.64 -20.05
C THR A 66 -5.15 7.68 -18.97
N ASP A 67 -5.99 7.82 -17.94
CA ASP A 67 -5.72 8.68 -16.79
C ASP A 67 -4.63 8.08 -15.91
N VAL A 68 -4.66 6.77 -15.65
CA VAL A 68 -3.65 6.10 -14.82
C VAL A 68 -2.24 6.34 -15.37
N CYS A 69 -2.06 6.26 -16.69
CA CYS A 69 -0.78 6.60 -17.33
C CYS A 69 -0.36 8.06 -17.07
N LYS A 70 -1.28 9.02 -17.26
CA LYS A 70 -1.00 10.45 -17.02
C LYS A 70 -0.69 10.75 -15.55
N ILE A 71 -1.39 10.09 -14.63
CA ILE A 71 -1.17 10.22 -13.19
C ILE A 71 0.23 9.71 -12.85
N ARG A 72 0.63 8.54 -13.36
CA ARG A 72 1.98 8.00 -13.17
C ARG A 72 3.04 8.98 -13.69
N ASP A 73 2.88 9.48 -14.91
CA ASP A 73 3.83 10.44 -15.49
C ASP A 73 3.92 11.73 -14.64
N CYS A 74 2.79 12.19 -14.07
CA CYS A 74 2.73 13.32 -13.14
C CYS A 74 3.41 13.04 -11.79
N LEU A 75 3.32 11.82 -11.27
CA LEU A 75 4.02 11.40 -10.05
C LEU A 75 5.54 11.32 -10.28
N ASP A 76 5.96 10.76 -11.42
CA ASP A 76 7.36 10.56 -11.78
C ASP A 76 8.08 11.89 -12.05
N THR A 77 7.44 12.81 -12.78
CA THR A 77 8.02 14.11 -13.15
C THR A 77 7.79 15.19 -12.09
N GLY A 78 6.78 15.03 -11.24
CA GLY A 78 6.33 16.08 -10.34
C GLY A 78 5.47 17.16 -11.01
N VAL A 79 5.20 17.07 -12.32
CA VAL A 79 4.51 18.09 -13.12
C VAL A 79 3.33 17.47 -13.87
N PRO A 80 2.14 18.12 -13.92
CA PRO A 80 1.78 19.36 -13.23
C PRO A 80 1.66 19.16 -11.70
N ASP A 81 1.61 20.27 -10.95
CA ASP A 81 1.47 20.24 -9.49
C ASP A 81 0.18 19.54 -9.05
N THR A 82 -0.90 19.77 -9.79
CA THR A 82 -2.20 19.10 -9.60
C THR A 82 -2.25 17.78 -10.36
N ILE A 83 -2.64 16.71 -9.68
CA ILE A 83 -2.80 15.39 -10.30
C ILE A 83 -3.93 15.43 -11.36
N PRO A 84 -3.68 15.02 -12.61
CA PRO A 84 -4.70 14.98 -13.64
C PRO A 84 -5.61 13.75 -13.52
N GLY A 85 -6.76 13.77 -14.20
CA GLY A 85 -7.66 12.64 -14.32
C GLY A 85 -8.79 12.64 -13.29
N SER A 86 -9.72 11.69 -13.43
CA SER A 86 -10.85 11.58 -12.51
C SER A 86 -10.42 11.08 -11.13
N ILE A 87 -11.22 11.37 -10.10
CA ILE A 87 -10.96 10.90 -8.74
C ILE A 87 -10.93 9.37 -8.62
N HIS A 88 -11.76 8.67 -9.40
CA HIS A 88 -11.72 7.20 -9.49
C HIS A 88 -10.43 6.70 -10.13
N SER A 89 -9.90 7.42 -11.13
CA SER A 89 -8.60 7.12 -11.73
C SER A 89 -7.45 7.30 -10.73
N ILE A 90 -7.52 8.34 -9.89
CA ILE A 90 -6.53 8.59 -8.83
C ILE A 90 -6.61 7.51 -7.74
N ALA A 91 -7.82 7.15 -7.30
CA ALA A 91 -8.03 6.06 -6.35
C ALA A 91 -7.52 4.71 -6.89
N ALA A 92 -7.82 4.38 -8.15
CA ALA A 92 -7.30 3.19 -8.81
C ALA A 92 -5.77 3.20 -8.93
N THR A 93 -5.18 4.37 -9.21
CA THR A 93 -3.71 4.53 -9.27
C THR A 93 -3.07 4.32 -7.91
N LEU A 94 -3.69 4.78 -6.81
CA LEU A 94 -3.21 4.48 -5.45
C LEU A 94 -3.19 2.97 -5.17
N LEU A 95 -4.27 2.26 -5.50
CA LEU A 95 -4.31 0.79 -5.34
C LEU A 95 -3.22 0.11 -6.17
N LEU A 96 -3.03 0.55 -7.42
CA LEU A 96 -2.02 0.00 -8.31
C LEU A 96 -0.60 0.28 -7.80
N PHE A 97 -0.33 1.51 -7.35
CA PHE A 97 0.96 1.90 -6.78
C PHE A 97 1.35 0.97 -5.63
N LEU A 98 0.44 0.78 -4.66
CA LEU A 98 0.66 -0.07 -3.49
C LEU A 98 0.81 -1.56 -3.88
N LYS A 99 0.05 -2.02 -4.89
CA LYS A 99 0.14 -3.38 -5.41
C LYS A 99 1.44 -3.65 -6.17
N CYS A 100 2.05 -2.63 -6.77
CA CYS A 100 3.28 -2.74 -7.54
C CYS A 100 4.55 -2.55 -6.70
N LEU A 101 4.43 -2.28 -5.39
CA LEU A 101 5.60 -2.22 -4.51
C LEU A 101 6.35 -3.57 -4.51
N PRO A 102 7.70 -3.56 -4.55
CA PRO A 102 8.52 -4.77 -4.46
C PRO A 102 8.23 -5.55 -3.17
N GLU A 103 8.17 -4.83 -2.05
CA GLU A 103 7.74 -5.32 -0.74
C GLU A 103 6.36 -4.74 -0.44
N SER A 104 5.40 -5.54 0.02
CA SER A 104 4.08 -5.03 0.39
C SER A 104 4.15 -4.05 1.57
N VAL A 105 3.10 -3.25 1.75
CA VAL A 105 3.02 -2.26 2.83
C VAL A 105 3.31 -2.90 4.19
N ILE A 106 2.75 -4.08 4.44
CA ILE A 106 3.21 -4.95 5.53
C ILE A 106 4.21 -5.93 4.93
N PRO A 107 5.45 -6.03 5.45
CA PRO A 107 6.46 -6.93 4.94
C PRO A 107 6.00 -8.40 4.92
N CYS A 108 6.37 -9.14 3.88
CA CYS A 108 6.02 -10.55 3.70
C CYS A 108 6.58 -11.43 4.84
N SER A 109 7.65 -10.99 5.50
CA SER A 109 8.27 -11.69 6.64
C SER A 109 7.34 -11.85 7.85
N VAL A 110 6.36 -10.95 8.03
CA VAL A 110 5.37 -11.03 9.11
C VAL A 110 3.99 -11.51 8.63
N TYR A 111 3.84 -11.83 7.34
CA TYR A 111 2.57 -12.19 6.71
C TYR A 111 1.81 -13.29 7.48
N HIS A 112 2.46 -14.43 7.75
CA HIS A 112 1.81 -15.56 8.43
C HIS A 112 1.35 -15.19 9.84
N ARG A 113 2.15 -14.41 10.57
CA ARG A 113 1.79 -13.92 11.90
C ARG A 113 0.56 -13.02 11.85
N CYS A 114 0.46 -12.14 10.85
CA CYS A 114 -0.72 -11.31 10.63
C CYS A 114 -1.98 -12.15 10.37
N VAL A 115 -1.88 -13.16 9.50
CA VAL A 115 -3.01 -14.07 9.19
C VAL A 115 -3.43 -14.89 10.41
N GLU A 116 -2.49 -15.40 11.20
CA GLU A 116 -2.77 -16.18 12.41
C GLU A 116 -3.43 -15.34 13.51
N CYS A 117 -2.96 -14.11 13.70
CA CYS A 117 -3.49 -13.22 14.74
C CYS A 117 -4.70 -12.39 14.31
N SER A 118 -5.23 -12.58 13.09
CA SER A 118 -6.22 -11.69 12.46
C SER A 118 -7.52 -11.51 13.26
N ARG A 119 -7.81 -12.39 14.22
CA ARG A 119 -8.98 -12.34 15.11
C ARG A 119 -8.72 -11.67 16.46
N ASN A 120 -7.48 -11.22 16.71
CA ASN A 120 -7.06 -10.62 17.98
C ASN A 120 -6.32 -9.31 17.73
N TYR A 121 -7.03 -8.19 17.91
CA TYR A 121 -6.50 -6.85 17.70
C TYR A 121 -5.19 -6.56 18.47
N MET A 122 -5.07 -7.01 19.72
CA MET A 122 -3.88 -6.73 20.53
C MET A 122 -2.63 -7.41 19.94
N LEU A 123 -2.79 -8.64 19.45
CA LEU A 123 -1.72 -9.35 18.76
C LEU A 123 -1.40 -8.71 17.40
N CYS A 124 -2.43 -8.28 16.64
CA CYS A 124 -2.22 -7.54 15.40
C CYS A 124 -1.38 -6.27 15.64
N LYS A 125 -1.74 -5.48 16.67
CA LYS A 125 -1.01 -4.27 17.07
C LYS A 125 0.46 -4.59 17.42
N GLN A 126 0.69 -5.67 18.16
CA GLN A 126 2.04 -6.12 18.51
C GLN A 126 2.87 -6.52 17.28
N VAL A 127 2.27 -7.17 16.28
CA VAL A 127 2.97 -7.52 15.03
C VAL A 127 3.37 -6.27 14.26
N ILE A 128 2.48 -5.28 14.12
CA ILE A 128 2.80 -4.02 13.43
C ILE A 128 3.82 -3.18 14.22
N ALA A 129 3.89 -3.29 15.55
CA ALA A 129 4.94 -2.63 16.31
C ALA A 129 6.37 -3.15 15.96
N GLN A 130 6.48 -4.38 15.43
CA GLN A 130 7.75 -5.04 15.15
C GLN A 130 8.25 -4.88 13.70
N ILE A 131 7.44 -4.31 12.80
CA ILE A 131 7.88 -4.06 11.42
C ILE A 131 8.76 -2.80 11.32
N PRO A 132 9.55 -2.64 10.24
CA PRO A 132 10.37 -1.45 10.04
C PRO A 132 9.54 -0.16 10.07
N GLU A 133 10.14 0.92 10.58
CA GLU A 133 9.45 2.18 10.81
C GLU A 133 8.83 2.77 9.55
N CYS A 134 9.54 2.73 8.42
CA CYS A 134 9.03 3.22 7.14
C CYS A 134 7.74 2.50 6.71
N HIS A 135 7.68 1.18 6.87
CA HIS A 135 6.50 0.38 6.58
C HIS A 135 5.36 0.71 7.56
N ARG A 136 5.67 0.81 8.86
CA ARG A 136 4.69 1.18 9.89
C ARG A 136 4.09 2.57 9.64
N ASN A 137 4.90 3.54 9.24
CA ASN A 137 4.44 4.89 8.92
C ASN A 137 3.48 4.92 7.73
N VAL A 138 3.80 4.20 6.65
CA VAL A 138 2.92 4.09 5.49
C VAL A 138 1.61 3.38 5.85
N PHE A 139 1.69 2.25 6.57
CA PHE A 139 0.49 1.52 7.00
C PHE A 139 -0.43 2.38 7.87
N ARG A 140 0.13 3.01 8.90
CA ARG A 140 -0.61 3.92 9.80
C ARG A 140 -1.25 5.07 9.04
N TYR A 141 -0.49 5.73 8.16
CA TYR A 141 -0.99 6.84 7.34
C TYR A 141 -2.18 6.43 6.47
N LEU A 142 -2.09 5.28 5.80
CA LEU A 142 -3.17 4.77 4.96
C LEU A 142 -4.39 4.35 5.80
N CYS A 143 -4.20 3.70 6.96
CA CYS A 143 -5.31 3.37 7.87
C CYS A 143 -6.03 4.63 8.37
N ALA A 144 -5.29 5.68 8.76
CA ALA A 144 -5.86 6.95 9.18
C ALA A 144 -6.68 7.59 8.05
N PHE A 145 -6.14 7.61 6.83
CA PHE A 145 -6.87 8.09 5.65
C PHE A 145 -8.15 7.29 5.36
N LEU A 146 -8.11 5.96 5.44
CA LEU A 146 -9.29 5.13 5.21
C LEU A 146 -10.36 5.34 6.29
N ARG A 147 -9.97 5.52 7.56
CA ARG A 147 -10.91 5.91 8.63
C ARG A 147 -11.55 7.27 8.38
N GLU A 148 -10.78 8.22 7.87
CA GLU A 148 -11.30 9.54 7.51
C GLU A 148 -12.29 9.49 6.33
N LEU A 149 -12.13 8.54 5.40
CA LEU A 149 -13.17 8.30 4.39
C LEU A 149 -14.43 7.67 4.99
N LEU A 150 -14.27 6.76 5.95
CA LEU A 150 -15.39 6.11 6.66
C LEU A 150 -16.16 7.08 7.57
N SER A 151 -15.55 8.18 8.04
CA SER A 151 -16.27 9.24 8.76
C SER A 151 -17.27 9.99 7.86
N HIS A 152 -17.17 9.82 6.52
CA HIS A 152 -18.04 10.43 5.52
C HIS A 152 -18.95 9.40 4.80
N THR A 153 -19.15 8.20 5.35
CA THR A 153 -19.97 7.12 4.75
C THR A 153 -21.40 7.56 4.38
N SER A 154 -21.98 8.52 5.08
CA SER A 154 -23.30 9.07 4.75
C SER A 154 -23.38 9.75 3.37
N HIS A 155 -22.25 10.15 2.80
CA HIS A 155 -22.17 10.81 1.50
C HIS A 155 -21.52 9.92 0.43
N ASN A 156 -20.39 9.28 0.77
CA ASN A 156 -19.63 8.47 -0.19
C ASN A 156 -20.06 6.99 -0.25
N ASN A 157 -20.98 6.55 0.62
CA ASN A 157 -21.49 5.17 0.70
C ASN A 157 -20.41 4.09 0.89
N LEU A 158 -19.21 4.44 1.37
CA LEU A 158 -18.14 3.47 1.60
C LEU A 158 -18.45 2.58 2.79
N ASP A 159 -18.28 1.27 2.58
CA ASP A 159 -18.37 0.26 3.63
C ASP A 159 -16.97 -0.13 4.14
N VAL A 160 -16.83 -0.24 5.45
CA VAL A 160 -15.61 -0.72 6.10
C VAL A 160 -15.23 -2.12 5.64
N LYS A 161 -16.20 -3.00 5.36
CA LYS A 161 -15.91 -4.37 4.89
C LYS A 161 -15.31 -4.37 3.48
N LEU A 162 -15.81 -3.50 2.61
CA LEU A 162 -15.28 -3.31 1.27
C LEU A 162 -13.83 -2.82 1.33
N LEU A 163 -13.55 -1.79 2.14
CA LEU A 163 -12.20 -1.26 2.29
C LEU A 163 -11.26 -2.30 2.90
N ALA A 164 -11.68 -2.98 3.96
CA ALA A 164 -10.89 -4.03 4.60
C ALA A 164 -10.56 -5.18 3.63
N THR A 165 -11.52 -5.62 2.82
CA THR A 165 -11.30 -6.67 1.81
C THR A 165 -10.35 -6.20 0.70
N THR A 166 -10.54 -4.97 0.21
CA THR A 166 -9.74 -4.41 -0.88
C THR A 166 -8.30 -4.18 -0.44
N PHE A 167 -8.11 -3.49 0.69
CA PHE A 167 -6.79 -3.16 1.21
C PHE A 167 -6.11 -4.34 1.89
N GLY A 168 -6.86 -5.32 2.43
CA GLY A 168 -6.31 -6.57 2.94
C GLY A 168 -5.48 -7.32 1.89
N LYS A 169 -5.97 -7.38 0.65
CA LYS A 169 -5.26 -8.01 -0.48
C LYS A 169 -4.01 -7.23 -0.93
N ILE A 170 -3.97 -5.92 -0.65
CA ILE A 170 -2.89 -5.02 -1.09
C ILE A 170 -1.80 -4.92 -0.02
N PHE A 171 -2.19 -4.78 1.26
CA PHE A 171 -1.27 -4.63 2.39
C PHE A 171 -0.59 -5.93 2.75
N LEU A 172 -1.31 -7.05 2.69
CA LEU A 172 -0.81 -8.38 3.04
C LEU A 172 -0.70 -9.24 1.78
N ARG A 173 0.47 -9.22 1.14
CA ARG A 173 0.78 -10.10 0.01
C ARG A 173 1.42 -11.39 0.54
N PRO A 174 1.06 -12.58 0.02
CA PRO A 174 1.66 -13.80 0.51
C PRO A 174 3.11 -13.87 -0.01
N PRO A 175 4.05 -14.44 0.76
CA PRO A 175 5.42 -14.60 0.28
C PRO A 175 5.44 -15.46 -0.99
N PRO A 176 6.34 -15.17 -1.95
CA PRO A 176 6.46 -15.97 -3.15
C PRO A 176 6.83 -17.42 -2.80
N PRO A 177 6.28 -18.42 -3.51
CA PRO A 177 6.58 -19.81 -3.23
C PRO A 177 8.08 -20.09 -3.44
N PRO A 178 8.71 -20.94 -2.60
CA PRO A 178 10.12 -21.24 -2.71
C PRO A 178 10.45 -21.87 -4.08
N VAL A 179 11.53 -21.40 -4.70
CA VAL A 179 11.95 -21.70 -6.08
C VAL A 179 12.15 -23.21 -6.33
N THR A 180 12.50 -23.97 -5.28
CA THR A 180 12.64 -25.44 -5.30
C THR A 180 11.34 -26.19 -5.61
N SER A 181 10.18 -25.54 -5.48
CA SER A 181 8.88 -26.18 -5.73
C SER A 181 8.46 -26.20 -7.20
N ARG A 182 9.17 -25.49 -8.09
CA ARG A 182 8.73 -25.31 -9.49
C ARG A 182 8.86 -26.58 -10.35
N ARG A 183 9.62 -27.60 -9.91
CA ARG A 183 9.79 -28.88 -10.62
C ARG A 183 8.89 -30.03 -10.14
N LEU A 184 8.14 -29.86 -9.04
CA LEU A 184 7.27 -30.91 -8.48
C LEU A 184 5.77 -30.56 -8.50
N ARG A 185 5.39 -29.35 -8.89
CA ARG A 185 3.98 -28.89 -8.89
C ARG A 185 3.29 -29.01 -10.26
N SER A 186 3.33 -30.21 -10.85
CA SER A 186 2.43 -30.55 -11.96
C SER A 186 1.07 -31.13 -11.51
N GLY A 187 0.73 -31.09 -10.21
CA GLY A 187 -0.50 -31.78 -9.76
C GLY A 187 -0.99 -31.51 -8.34
N ARG A 188 -0.82 -30.30 -7.80
CA ARG A 188 -1.60 -29.88 -6.62
C ARG A 188 -2.32 -28.58 -6.96
N GLU A 189 -3.58 -28.71 -7.34
CA GLU A 189 -4.54 -27.60 -7.36
C GLU A 189 -4.63 -27.06 -5.92
N ASP A 190 -4.15 -25.84 -5.69
CA ASP A 190 -4.50 -25.10 -4.48
C ASP A 190 -6.03 -24.97 -4.48
N SER A 191 -6.69 -25.67 -3.55
CA SER A 191 -8.15 -25.73 -3.52
C SER A 191 -8.70 -24.32 -3.29
N PRO A 192 -9.69 -23.86 -4.08
CA PRO A 192 -10.25 -22.50 -3.98
C PRO A 192 -10.83 -22.16 -2.60
N VAL A 193 -11.13 -23.18 -1.78
CA VAL A 193 -11.61 -23.04 -0.40
C VAL A 193 -10.55 -22.46 0.55
N GLY A 194 -9.28 -22.86 0.41
CA GLY A 194 -8.20 -22.38 1.30
C GLY A 194 -7.80 -20.93 1.01
N GLN A 195 -7.84 -20.53 -0.26
CA GLN A 195 -7.53 -19.16 -0.69
C GLN A 195 -8.58 -18.16 -0.16
N GLY A 196 -9.86 -18.56 -0.16
CA GLY A 196 -10.95 -17.73 0.36
C GLY A 196 -10.85 -17.48 1.87
N GLU A 197 -10.42 -18.49 2.64
CA GLU A 197 -10.23 -18.35 4.09
C GLU A 197 -9.06 -17.40 4.44
N GLU A 198 -7.94 -17.49 3.73
CA GLU A 198 -6.83 -16.56 3.91
C GLU A 198 -7.19 -15.12 3.52
N ASP A 199 -7.91 -14.94 2.41
CA ASP A 199 -8.39 -13.62 2.00
C ASP A 199 -9.32 -13.00 3.04
N MET A 200 -10.17 -13.80 3.69
CA MET A 200 -11.00 -13.34 4.80
C MET A 200 -10.16 -12.95 6.02
N LYS A 201 -9.16 -13.74 6.41
CA LYS A 201 -8.26 -13.40 7.53
C LYS A 201 -7.48 -12.11 7.27
N ARG A 202 -7.06 -11.86 6.03
CA ARG A 202 -6.43 -10.58 5.65
C ARG A 202 -7.37 -9.40 5.79
N ALA A 203 -8.62 -9.57 5.37
CA ALA A 203 -9.66 -8.55 5.53
C ALA A 203 -9.90 -8.27 7.02
N ASP A 204 -10.06 -9.31 7.84
CA ASP A 204 -10.24 -9.20 9.30
C ASP A 204 -9.07 -8.45 9.95
N PHE A 205 -7.84 -8.77 9.54
CA PHE A 205 -6.64 -8.08 10.03
C PHE A 205 -6.72 -6.57 9.78
N VAL A 206 -7.03 -6.15 8.56
CA VAL A 206 -7.14 -4.71 8.22
C VAL A 206 -8.36 -4.08 8.87
N TYR A 207 -9.48 -4.81 8.97
CA TYR A 207 -10.71 -4.34 9.60
C TYR A 207 -10.48 -3.85 11.03
N HIS A 208 -9.63 -4.54 11.81
CA HIS A 208 -9.26 -4.11 13.15
C HIS A 208 -8.66 -2.69 13.17
N PHE A 209 -7.77 -2.35 12.22
CA PHE A 209 -7.15 -1.03 12.17
C PHE A 209 -8.07 0.06 11.60
N LEU A 210 -9.12 -0.32 10.86
CA LEU A 210 -10.15 0.61 10.38
C LEU A 210 -11.24 0.90 11.41
N THR A 211 -11.41 0.03 12.41
CA THR A 211 -12.48 0.17 13.42
C THR A 211 -11.97 0.55 14.81
N ASN A 212 -10.66 0.48 15.05
CA ASN A 212 -10.03 0.86 16.32
C ASN A 212 -9.08 2.03 16.09
N GLU A 213 -8.93 2.88 17.10
CA GLU A 213 -7.91 3.92 17.10
C GLU A 213 -6.52 3.27 17.21
N TYR A 214 -5.67 3.59 16.24
CA TYR A 214 -4.32 3.05 16.07
C TYR A 214 -3.27 4.17 15.96
N ASP A 215 -3.69 5.43 16.15
CA ASP A 215 -2.85 6.61 15.89
C ASP A 215 -1.89 6.96 17.04
N GLU A 216 -1.93 6.21 18.15
CA GLU A 216 -1.01 6.31 19.29
C GLU A 216 0.18 5.33 19.20
#